data_AF-A0A1E1MK54-F1
#
_entry.id   AF-A0A1E1MK54-F1
#
_cell.length_a   1.000
_cell.length_b   1.000
_cell.length_c   1.000
_cell.angle_alpha   90.00
_cell.angle_beta   90.00
_cell.angle_gamma   90.00
#
_symmetry.space_group_name_H-M   'P 1'
#
loop_
_entity.id
_entity.type
_entity.pdbx_description
1 polymer ?
#
loop_
_entity_poly.entity_id
_entity_poly.type
_entity_poly.pdbx_seq_one_letter_code
_entity_poly.pdbx_strand_id
1 'polypeptide(L)'
;MSKFYFGGQSGSVSSDDEDNLPYPEALPRSDFLAPTFSAPAYLSTLSERHQTLEDLRSDLRERSQALSKELLDLVNENYEQFLSLGSDLKGGEEKVEDVRVGLLGFKRGVEDVRRTVGERRGEIEGLLKQKGEVGSGIALGRKLLEVEQRLEELEDRLMVSSLGRTVSGSGIVEQNEEWSESEDEEDEDEDEELTVKGGVGGSSTQKLQRLVLDCRRVESLVQSVGKEHPFIIAQQSRLIRVRNTILLDLSTALKQTTASGEIGKTRLIKILNIYREFGADTEALTVLKYLKSR
;
A
#
# COMPACT_ATOMS: atom_id res chain seq x y z
N MET A 1 -58.69 54.80 -28.25
CA MET A 1 -60.08 55.11 -28.65
C MET A 1 -60.83 55.62 -27.42
N SER A 2 -61.73 56.58 -27.65
CA SER A 2 -62.24 57.58 -26.71
C SER A 2 -63.18 57.09 -25.61
N LYS A 3 -63.06 57.74 -24.44
CA LYS A 3 -64.06 58.09 -23.41
C LYS A 3 -65.53 57.76 -23.73
N PHE A 4 -66.22 57.21 -22.74
CA PHE A 4 -67.52 57.71 -22.30
C PHE A 4 -67.65 57.59 -20.77
N TYR A 5 -67.63 58.73 -20.08
CA TYR A 5 -68.11 58.88 -18.71
C TYR A 5 -69.58 59.30 -18.80
N PHE A 6 -70.49 58.50 -18.23
CA PHE A 6 -71.88 58.91 -18.09
C PHE A 6 -72.05 59.56 -16.71
N GLY A 7 -72.27 60.88 -16.73
CA GLY A 7 -72.80 61.60 -15.58
C GLY A 7 -74.28 61.26 -15.42
N GLY A 8 -74.64 60.76 -14.24
CA GLY A 8 -76.02 60.51 -13.81
C GLY A 8 -76.41 61.47 -12.71
N GLN A 9 -77.14 62.50 -13.12
CA GLN A 9 -77.94 63.49 -12.40
C GLN A 9 -78.46 63.05 -11.01
N SER A 10 -78.27 63.92 -10.01
CA SER A 10 -78.92 63.85 -8.70
C SER A 10 -80.42 64.13 -8.88
N GLY A 11 -81.19 63.07 -9.12
CA GLY A 11 -82.64 63.06 -9.12
C GLY A 11 -83.16 62.71 -7.74
N SER A 12 -83.97 63.59 -7.16
CA SER A 12 -84.77 63.36 -5.96
C SER A 12 -85.57 62.06 -6.11
N VAL A 13 -85.13 60.98 -5.46
CA VAL A 13 -85.84 59.69 -5.52
C VAL A 13 -87.03 59.75 -4.56
N SER A 14 -88.22 59.74 -5.14
CA SER A 14 -89.47 59.41 -4.46
C SER A 14 -89.39 57.96 -4.00
N SER A 15 -89.81 57.66 -2.78
CA SER A 15 -89.55 56.37 -2.12
C SER A 15 -90.51 55.23 -2.52
N ASP A 16 -90.85 55.06 -3.81
CA ASP A 16 -91.85 54.05 -4.21
C ASP A 16 -91.85 53.64 -5.71
N ASP A 17 -90.67 53.44 -6.34
CA ASP A 17 -90.56 52.85 -7.70
C ASP A 17 -90.05 51.40 -7.63
N GLU A 18 -90.90 50.44 -8.02
CA GLU A 18 -90.61 48.98 -8.06
C GLU A 18 -89.63 48.55 -9.19
N ASP A 19 -89.10 49.48 -9.99
CA ASP A 19 -88.18 49.20 -11.10
C ASP A 19 -86.70 49.12 -10.69
N ASN A 20 -86.39 49.16 -9.39
CA ASN A 20 -85.03 49.00 -8.87
C ASN A 20 -84.76 47.56 -8.38
N LEU A 21 -85.23 46.56 -9.12
CA LEU A 21 -84.92 45.15 -8.86
C LEU A 21 -83.64 44.73 -9.62
N PRO A 22 -82.65 44.11 -8.95
CA PRO A 22 -81.43 43.66 -9.60
C PRO A 22 -81.73 42.55 -10.61
N TYR A 23 -81.20 42.67 -11.84
CA TYR A 23 -81.23 41.59 -12.81
C TYR A 23 -80.51 40.35 -12.25
N PRO A 24 -81.04 39.13 -12.47
CA PRO A 24 -80.39 37.92 -12.01
C PRO A 24 -79.02 37.74 -12.70
N GLU A 25 -77.96 37.55 -11.91
CA GLU A 25 -76.60 37.29 -12.44
C GLU A 25 -76.55 35.95 -13.20
N ALA A 26 -75.64 35.75 -14.15
CA ALA A 26 -75.53 34.44 -14.83
C ALA A 26 -75.28 33.28 -13.84
N LEU A 27 -75.75 32.06 -14.18
CA LEU A 27 -75.56 30.88 -13.34
C LEU A 27 -74.07 30.52 -13.20
N PRO A 28 -73.48 30.55 -11.99
CA PRO A 28 -72.05 30.36 -11.81
C PRO A 28 -71.63 28.91 -12.06
N ARG A 29 -70.40 28.73 -12.57
CA ARG A 29 -69.88 27.39 -12.92
C ARG A 29 -69.67 26.50 -11.71
N SER A 30 -69.29 27.10 -10.58
CA SER A 30 -68.99 26.45 -9.30
C SER A 30 -70.11 25.51 -8.83
N ASP A 31 -71.36 25.92 -9.04
CA ASP A 31 -72.51 25.26 -8.43
C ASP A 31 -72.77 23.88 -9.05
N PHE A 32 -72.24 23.66 -10.26
CA PHE A 32 -72.35 22.41 -11.01
C PHE A 32 -71.14 21.49 -10.83
N LEU A 33 -70.13 21.89 -10.06
CA LEU A 33 -68.93 21.08 -9.81
C LEU A 33 -69.02 20.26 -8.51
N ALA A 34 -70.12 20.38 -7.77
CA ALA A 34 -70.33 19.64 -6.53
C ALA A 34 -70.45 18.11 -6.82
N PRO A 35 -69.70 17.24 -6.13
CA PRO A 35 -69.71 15.79 -6.36
C PRO A 35 -71.06 15.11 -6.06
N THR A 36 -71.94 15.79 -5.31
CA THR A 36 -73.31 15.36 -4.98
C THR A 36 -74.36 16.30 -5.57
N PHE A 37 -74.10 16.85 -6.76
CA PHE A 37 -75.02 17.77 -7.42
C PHE A 37 -76.40 17.12 -7.62
N SER A 38 -77.45 17.77 -7.11
CA SER A 38 -78.84 17.35 -7.29
C SER A 38 -79.61 18.49 -7.93
N ALA A 39 -80.01 18.28 -9.19
CA ALA A 39 -80.78 19.25 -9.97
C ALA A 39 -82.03 19.79 -9.25
N PRO A 40 -82.90 18.96 -8.62
CA PRO A 40 -84.07 19.49 -7.91
C PRO A 40 -83.72 20.32 -6.67
N ALA A 41 -82.65 19.95 -5.95
CA ALA A 41 -82.19 20.75 -4.80
C ALA A 41 -81.61 22.10 -5.25
N TYR A 42 -80.84 22.11 -6.34
CA TYR A 42 -80.27 23.32 -6.92
C TYR A 42 -81.33 24.26 -7.53
N LEU A 43 -82.34 23.72 -8.19
CA LEU A 43 -83.46 24.53 -8.69
C LEU A 43 -84.30 25.09 -7.54
N SER A 44 -84.40 24.39 -6.41
CA SER A 44 -85.10 24.89 -5.23
C SER A 44 -84.40 26.07 -4.55
N THR A 45 -83.06 26.06 -4.50
CA THR A 45 -82.26 27.19 -4.00
C THR A 45 -82.33 28.41 -4.93
N LEU A 46 -82.67 28.20 -6.20
CA LEU A 46 -82.78 29.25 -7.20
C LEU A 46 -84.16 29.93 -7.20
N SER A 47 -85.12 29.41 -6.43
CA SER A 47 -86.48 29.98 -6.30
C SER A 47 -86.52 31.35 -5.60
N GLU A 48 -85.46 31.71 -4.85
CA GLU A 48 -85.27 33.00 -4.20
C GLU A 48 -84.82 34.10 -5.17
N ARG A 49 -84.39 33.70 -6.38
CA ARG A 49 -84.01 34.61 -7.44
C ARG A 49 -85.24 34.86 -8.30
N HIS A 50 -85.75 36.09 -8.29
CA HIS A 50 -86.95 36.53 -9.02
C HIS A 50 -86.77 36.52 -10.56
N GLN A 51 -86.44 35.37 -11.14
CA GLN A 51 -86.24 35.15 -12.58
C GLN A 51 -87.46 34.41 -13.17
N THR A 52 -87.77 34.66 -14.45
CA THR A 52 -88.82 33.90 -15.13
C THR A 52 -88.32 32.49 -15.50
N LEU A 53 -89.23 31.51 -15.51
CA LEU A 53 -88.89 30.13 -15.88
C LEU A 53 -88.37 30.00 -17.33
N GLU A 54 -88.80 30.91 -18.21
CA GLU A 54 -88.36 30.91 -19.60
C GLU A 54 -86.91 31.37 -19.73
N ASP A 55 -86.52 32.39 -18.95
CA ASP A 55 -85.16 32.94 -18.89
C ASP A 55 -84.16 31.95 -18.25
N LEU A 56 -84.57 31.30 -17.16
CA LEU A 56 -83.80 30.21 -16.55
C LEU A 56 -83.59 29.04 -17.52
N ARG A 57 -84.58 28.75 -18.38
CA ARG A 57 -84.50 27.69 -19.38
C ARG A 57 -83.53 28.06 -20.50
N SER A 58 -83.52 29.30 -20.96
CA SER A 58 -82.53 29.76 -21.94
C SER A 58 -81.12 29.73 -21.36
N ASP A 59 -80.91 30.23 -20.14
CA ASP A 59 -79.61 30.25 -19.48
C ASP A 59 -79.03 28.83 -19.31
N LEU A 60 -79.85 27.88 -18.87
CA LEU A 60 -79.43 26.48 -18.75
C LEU A 60 -79.08 25.85 -20.10
N ARG A 61 -79.83 26.18 -21.16
CA ARG A 61 -79.54 25.68 -22.52
C ARG A 61 -78.26 26.27 -23.08
N GLU A 62 -78.07 27.57 -22.94
CA GLU A 62 -76.84 28.25 -23.39
C GLU A 62 -75.62 27.70 -22.66
N ARG A 63 -75.71 27.51 -21.35
CA ARG A 63 -74.63 26.92 -20.56
C ARG A 63 -74.37 25.46 -20.93
N SER A 64 -75.40 24.67 -21.21
CA SER A 64 -75.23 23.30 -21.71
C SER A 64 -74.51 23.27 -23.06
N GLN A 65 -74.82 24.20 -23.96
CA GLN A 65 -74.15 24.30 -25.26
C GLN A 65 -72.70 24.75 -25.10
N ALA A 66 -72.44 25.75 -24.25
CA ALA A 66 -71.09 26.21 -23.93
C ALA A 66 -70.23 25.07 -23.34
N LEU A 67 -70.78 24.29 -22.41
CA LEU A 67 -70.11 23.11 -21.84
C LEU A 67 -69.83 22.03 -22.88
N SER A 68 -70.78 21.77 -23.80
CA SER A 68 -70.56 20.78 -24.87
C SER A 68 -69.43 21.19 -25.82
N LYS A 69 -69.32 22.50 -26.09
CA LYS A 69 -68.24 23.07 -26.88
C LYS A 69 -66.92 23.02 -26.12
N GLU A 70 -66.89 23.43 -24.85
CA GLU A 70 -65.70 23.36 -24.00
C GLU A 70 -65.19 21.92 -23.85
N LEU A 71 -66.09 20.93 -23.75
CA LEU A 71 -65.70 19.52 -23.71
C LEU A 71 -65.07 19.07 -25.03
N LEU A 72 -65.63 19.48 -26.17
CA LEU A 72 -65.08 19.14 -27.48
C LEU A 72 -63.71 19.81 -27.68
N ASP A 73 -63.58 21.08 -27.28
CA ASP A 73 -62.33 21.83 -27.33
C ASP A 73 -61.28 21.20 -26.40
N LEU A 74 -61.64 20.84 -25.16
CA LEU A 74 -60.75 20.19 -24.20
C LEU A 74 -60.33 18.79 -24.64
N VAL A 75 -61.25 18.03 -25.23
CA VAL A 75 -60.93 16.73 -25.83
C VAL A 75 -59.95 16.95 -26.96
N ASN A 76 -60.22 17.85 -27.91
CA ASN A 76 -59.33 18.08 -29.05
C ASN A 76 -57.96 18.63 -28.64
N GLU A 77 -57.89 19.57 -27.69
CA GLU A 77 -56.64 20.15 -27.18
C GLU A 77 -55.78 19.11 -26.45
N ASN A 78 -56.39 18.18 -25.72
CA ASN A 78 -55.64 17.19 -24.95
C ASN A 78 -55.53 15.83 -25.66
N TYR A 79 -56.23 15.60 -26.76
CA TYR A 79 -56.22 14.33 -27.49
C TYR A 79 -54.82 13.97 -27.97
N GLU A 80 -54.08 14.96 -28.48
CA GLU A 80 -52.69 14.77 -28.90
C GLU A 80 -51.78 14.36 -27.73
N GLN A 81 -52.00 14.94 -26.55
CA GLN A 81 -51.24 14.62 -25.34
C GLN A 81 -51.58 13.22 -24.79
N PHE A 82 -52.85 12.80 -24.85
CA PHE A 82 -53.24 11.46 -24.44
C PHE A 82 -52.72 10.39 -25.41
N LEU A 83 -52.71 10.67 -26.72
CA LEU A 83 -52.13 9.76 -27.71
C LEU A 83 -50.62 9.68 -27.57
N SER A 84 -49.92 10.81 -27.36
CA SER A 84 -48.48 10.80 -27.15
C SER A 84 -48.12 10.04 -25.87
N LEU A 85 -48.80 10.31 -24.76
CA LEU A 85 -48.61 9.58 -23.50
C LEU A 85 -48.92 8.09 -23.64
N GLY A 86 -49.98 7.72 -24.35
CA GLY A 86 -50.31 6.32 -24.62
C GLY A 86 -49.24 5.63 -25.48
N SER A 87 -48.68 6.34 -26.47
CA SER A 87 -47.60 5.84 -27.31
C SER A 87 -46.27 5.70 -26.55
N ASP A 88 -45.94 6.66 -25.68
CA ASP A 88 -44.75 6.65 -24.84
C ASP A 88 -44.84 5.57 -23.76
N LEU A 89 -46.02 5.35 -23.18
CA LEU A 89 -46.23 4.31 -22.18
C LEU A 89 -46.15 2.91 -22.82
N LYS A 90 -46.73 2.74 -24.02
CA LYS A 90 -46.70 1.47 -24.75
C LYS A 90 -45.31 1.12 -25.27
N GLY A 91 -44.48 2.10 -25.66
CA GLY A 91 -43.10 1.90 -26.08
C GLY A 91 -42.06 2.00 -24.96
N GLY A 92 -42.44 2.54 -23.80
CA GLY A 92 -41.57 2.72 -22.64
C GLY A 92 -41.21 1.41 -21.95
N GLU A 93 -42.14 0.45 -21.94
CA GLU A 93 -41.91 -0.88 -21.37
C GLU A 93 -40.77 -1.63 -22.11
N GLU A 94 -40.78 -1.60 -23.44
CA GLU A 94 -39.72 -2.19 -24.29
C GLU A 94 -38.35 -1.55 -24.01
N LYS A 95 -38.28 -0.21 -23.95
CA LYS A 95 -37.02 0.50 -23.64
C LYS A 95 -36.49 0.17 -22.24
N VAL A 96 -37.38 0.00 -21.26
CA VAL A 96 -37.01 -0.39 -19.90
C VAL A 96 -36.52 -1.84 -19.87
N GLU A 97 -37.16 -2.73 -20.62
CA GLU A 97 -36.72 -4.12 -20.74
C GLU A 97 -35.35 -4.23 -21.43
N ASP A 98 -35.11 -3.48 -22.51
CA ASP A 98 -33.81 -3.41 -23.19
C ASP A 98 -32.70 -2.94 -22.24
N VAL A 99 -32.94 -1.87 -21.48
CA VAL A 99 -31.99 -1.39 -20.46
C VAL A 99 -31.77 -2.44 -19.39
N ARG A 100 -32.83 -3.12 -18.93
CA ARG A 100 -32.71 -4.20 -17.94
C ARG A 100 -31.84 -5.35 -18.45
N VAL A 101 -32.03 -5.77 -19.70
CA VAL A 101 -31.20 -6.81 -20.33
C VAL A 101 -29.75 -6.33 -20.47
N GLY A 102 -29.53 -5.08 -20.91
CA GLY A 102 -28.20 -4.48 -20.98
C GLY A 102 -27.49 -4.44 -19.62
N LEU A 103 -28.20 -4.06 -18.55
CA LEU A 103 -27.68 -4.05 -17.18
C LEU A 103 -27.36 -5.45 -16.66
N LEU A 104 -28.18 -6.45 -16.98
CA LEU A 104 -27.89 -7.85 -16.64
C LEU A 104 -26.64 -8.35 -17.36
N GLY A 105 -26.48 -8.02 -18.64
CA GLY A 105 -25.27 -8.32 -19.41
C GLY A 105 -24.03 -7.65 -18.82
N PHE A 106 -24.14 -6.37 -18.45
CA PHE A 106 -23.06 -5.62 -17.81
C PHE A 106 -22.68 -6.23 -16.45
N LYS A 107 -23.67 -6.55 -15.61
CA LYS A 107 -23.44 -7.18 -14.30
C LYS A 107 -22.66 -8.49 -14.46
N ARG A 108 -23.07 -9.33 -15.41
CA ARG A 108 -22.37 -10.58 -15.72
C ARG A 108 -20.93 -10.31 -16.19
N GLY A 109 -20.73 -9.36 -17.09
CA GLY A 109 -19.40 -8.97 -17.54
C GLY A 109 -18.48 -8.51 -16.40
N VAL A 110 -19.01 -7.73 -15.46
CA VAL A 110 -18.27 -7.29 -14.27
C VAL A 110 -17.94 -8.46 -13.34
N GLU A 111 -18.87 -9.39 -13.13
CA GLU A 111 -18.63 -10.61 -12.34
C GLU A 111 -17.53 -11.49 -12.96
N ASP A 112 -17.53 -11.64 -14.29
CA ASP A 112 -16.49 -12.38 -15.02
C ASP A 112 -15.12 -11.71 -14.91
N VAL A 113 -15.05 -10.38 -15.03
CA VAL A 113 -13.81 -9.61 -14.81
C VAL A 113 -13.36 -9.77 -13.36
N ARG A 114 -14.26 -9.68 -12.39
CA ARG A 114 -13.92 -9.86 -10.96
C ARG A 114 -13.36 -11.25 -10.70
N ARG A 115 -13.92 -12.30 -11.32
CA ARG A 115 -13.41 -13.67 -11.20
C ARG A 115 -12.00 -13.80 -11.78
N THR A 116 -11.77 -13.32 -13.00
CA THR A 116 -10.45 -13.40 -13.66
C THR A 116 -9.38 -12.61 -12.91
N VAL A 117 -9.73 -11.44 -12.34
CA VAL A 117 -8.83 -10.67 -11.48
C VAL A 117 -8.54 -11.41 -10.17
N GLY A 118 -9.53 -12.08 -9.58
CA GLY A 118 -9.35 -12.93 -8.40
C GLY A 118 -8.39 -14.09 -8.65
N GLU A 119 -8.54 -14.79 -9.77
CA GLU A 119 -7.66 -15.89 -10.19
C GLU A 119 -6.21 -15.39 -10.38
N ARG A 120 -6.02 -14.32 -11.16
CA ARG A 120 -4.69 -13.70 -11.36
C ARG A 120 -4.06 -13.22 -10.06
N ARG A 121 -4.85 -12.67 -9.13
CA ARG A 121 -4.35 -12.28 -7.81
C ARG A 121 -3.81 -13.49 -7.04
N GLY A 122 -4.53 -14.61 -7.06
CA GLY A 122 -4.08 -15.85 -6.42
C GLY A 122 -2.78 -16.38 -7.02
N GLU A 123 -2.67 -16.38 -8.35
CA GLU A 123 -1.45 -16.76 -9.07
C GLU A 123 -0.26 -15.86 -8.69
N ILE A 124 -0.46 -14.53 -8.70
CA ILE A 124 0.58 -13.56 -8.34
C ILE A 124 1.00 -13.75 -6.87
N GLU A 125 0.06 -13.99 -5.96
CA GLU A 125 0.39 -14.24 -4.56
C GLU A 125 1.23 -15.51 -4.39
N GLY A 126 0.90 -16.58 -5.13
CA GLY A 126 1.70 -17.81 -5.17
C GLY A 126 3.12 -17.55 -5.69
N LEU A 127 3.24 -16.85 -6.82
CA LEU A 127 4.54 -16.50 -7.42
C LEU A 127 5.36 -15.59 -6.49
N LEU A 128 4.72 -14.67 -5.77
CA LEU A 128 5.42 -13.78 -4.85
C LEU A 128 5.98 -14.55 -3.63
N LYS A 129 5.24 -15.54 -3.12
CA LYS A 129 5.73 -16.44 -2.06
C LYS A 129 6.94 -17.24 -2.55
N GLN A 130 6.85 -17.86 -3.73
CA GLN A 130 7.97 -18.58 -4.34
C GLN A 130 9.19 -17.67 -4.56
N LYS A 131 8.96 -16.43 -5.04
CA LYS A 131 10.03 -15.43 -5.18
C LYS A 131 10.67 -15.08 -3.84
N GLY A 132 9.88 -14.98 -2.77
CA GLY A 132 10.36 -14.75 -1.41
C GLY A 132 11.23 -15.91 -0.91
N GLU A 133 10.78 -17.15 -1.09
CA GLU A 133 11.53 -18.36 -0.73
C GLU A 133 12.85 -18.45 -1.48
N VAL A 134 12.82 -18.28 -2.81
CA VAL A 134 14.04 -18.25 -3.65
C VAL A 134 14.96 -17.10 -3.23
N GLY A 135 14.42 -15.92 -2.96
CA GLY A 135 15.18 -14.78 -2.47
C GLY A 135 15.87 -15.06 -1.13
N SER A 136 15.18 -15.71 -0.20
CA SER A 136 15.74 -16.13 1.09
C SER A 136 16.85 -17.20 0.91
N GLY A 137 16.65 -18.15 0.00
CA GLY A 137 17.64 -19.16 -0.36
C GLY A 137 18.90 -18.56 -0.99
N ILE A 138 18.75 -17.59 -1.90
CA ILE A 138 19.87 -16.86 -2.50
C ILE A 138 20.61 -16.04 -1.43
N ALA A 139 19.89 -15.37 -0.53
CA ALA A 139 20.51 -14.61 0.56
C ALA A 139 21.30 -15.52 1.51
N LEU A 140 20.76 -16.70 1.85
CA LEU A 140 21.45 -17.71 2.63
C LEU A 140 22.69 -18.23 1.88
N GLY A 141 22.55 -18.59 0.60
CA GLY A 141 23.66 -19.05 -0.23
C GLY A 141 24.79 -18.02 -0.34
N ARG A 142 24.47 -16.73 -0.52
CA ARG A 142 25.45 -15.65 -0.53
C ARG A 142 26.19 -15.53 0.81
N LYS A 143 25.49 -15.64 1.93
CA LYS A 143 26.13 -15.65 3.26
C LYS A 143 27.03 -16.85 3.46
N LEU A 144 26.64 -18.03 2.96
CA LEU A 144 27.50 -19.23 3.01
C LEU A 144 28.78 -19.05 2.19
N LEU A 145 28.66 -18.52 0.97
CA LEU A 145 29.81 -18.20 0.12
C LEU A 145 30.71 -17.12 0.76
N GLU A 146 30.12 -16.11 1.39
CA GLU A 146 30.89 -15.08 2.11
C GLU A 146 31.66 -15.68 3.30
N VAL A 147 31.08 -16.65 4.02
CA VAL A 147 31.78 -17.39 5.08
C VAL A 147 32.93 -18.20 4.51
N GLU A 148 32.72 -18.90 3.40
CA GLU A 148 33.75 -19.69 2.73
C GLU A 148 34.93 -18.83 2.28
N GLN A 149 34.64 -17.77 1.51
CA GLN A 149 35.65 -16.87 0.98
C GLN A 149 36.46 -16.21 2.11
N ARG A 150 35.80 -15.65 3.13
CA ARG A 150 36.53 -15.02 4.23
C ARG A 150 37.34 -16.00 5.05
N LEU A 151 36.89 -17.24 5.15
CA LEU A 151 37.64 -18.26 5.86
C LEU A 151 38.86 -18.73 5.04
N GLU A 152 38.71 -18.89 3.73
CA GLU A 152 39.82 -19.19 2.81
C GLU A 152 40.87 -18.06 2.81
N GLU A 153 40.45 -16.80 2.66
CA GLU A 153 41.33 -15.63 2.77
C GLU A 153 42.11 -15.61 4.10
N LEU A 154 41.46 -16.03 5.18
CA LEU A 154 42.08 -16.07 6.51
C LEU A 154 43.03 -17.27 6.65
N GLU A 155 42.70 -18.43 6.09
CA GLU A 155 43.58 -19.60 6.04
C GLU A 155 44.85 -19.32 5.21
N ASP A 156 44.71 -18.63 4.09
CA ASP A 156 45.83 -18.25 3.22
C ASP A 156 46.74 -17.23 3.91
N ARG A 157 46.16 -16.21 4.57
CA ARG A 157 46.94 -15.24 5.35
C ARG A 157 47.65 -15.86 6.56
N LEU A 158 47.06 -16.89 7.16
CA LEU A 158 47.67 -17.66 8.24
C LEU A 158 48.58 -18.80 7.72
N MET A 159 48.75 -18.94 6.40
CA MET A 159 49.50 -20.02 5.75
C MET A 159 49.10 -21.42 6.24
N VAL A 160 47.87 -21.59 6.75
CA VAL A 160 47.38 -22.87 7.28
C VAL A 160 47.21 -23.89 6.16
N SER A 161 47.00 -23.41 4.93
CA SER A 161 46.97 -24.19 3.69
C SER A 161 48.26 -24.98 3.46
N SER A 162 49.43 -24.48 3.88
CA SER A 162 50.71 -25.21 3.76
C SER A 162 50.87 -26.30 4.83
N LEU A 163 50.37 -26.06 6.06
CA LEU A 163 50.40 -27.04 7.15
C LEU A 163 49.38 -28.18 6.97
N GLY A 164 48.27 -27.93 6.26
CA GLY A 164 47.21 -28.91 6.00
C GLY A 164 47.49 -29.83 4.80
N ARG A 165 48.33 -29.40 3.85
CA ARG A 165 48.62 -30.17 2.63
C ARG A 165 49.63 -31.30 2.85
N THR A 166 50.37 -31.29 3.96
CA THR A 166 51.34 -32.36 4.30
C THR A 166 50.71 -33.60 4.93
N VAL A 167 49.43 -33.58 5.31
CA VAL A 167 48.76 -34.70 6.01
C VAL A 167 47.77 -35.46 5.11
N SER A 168 47.42 -34.96 3.92
CA SER A 168 46.59 -35.69 2.95
C SER A 168 47.43 -36.08 1.75
N GLY A 169 48.06 -37.26 1.83
CA GLY A 169 49.17 -37.68 0.98
C GLY A 169 48.90 -37.72 -0.53
N SER A 170 49.89 -37.24 -1.29
CA SER A 170 50.40 -37.89 -2.49
C SER A 170 51.72 -37.25 -2.91
N GLY A 171 52.80 -38.04 -2.94
CA GLY A 171 53.91 -37.84 -3.87
C GLY A 171 55.01 -36.86 -3.44
N ILE A 172 56.12 -37.44 -3.02
CA ILE A 172 57.50 -36.92 -3.05
C ILE A 172 57.71 -35.91 -4.18
N VAL A 173 58.06 -34.67 -3.83
CA VAL A 173 59.02 -33.85 -4.58
C VAL A 173 59.77 -32.98 -3.56
N GLU A 174 61.02 -33.34 -3.27
CA GLU A 174 62.03 -32.38 -2.86
C GLU A 174 62.11 -31.31 -3.95
N GLN A 175 61.77 -30.06 -3.65
CA GLN A 175 62.22 -28.92 -4.43
C GLN A 175 62.24 -27.67 -3.56
N ASN A 176 63.47 -27.26 -3.26
CA ASN A 176 63.96 -25.89 -3.14
C ASN A 176 63.19 -24.92 -2.24
N GLU A 177 63.74 -24.73 -1.05
CA GLU A 177 63.76 -23.45 -0.33
C GLU A 177 64.34 -22.35 -1.24
N GLU A 178 63.49 -21.73 -2.06
CA GLU A 178 63.83 -20.48 -2.76
C GLU A 178 63.02 -19.36 -2.11
N TRP A 179 63.69 -18.70 -1.18
CA TRP A 179 63.27 -17.48 -0.53
C TRP A 179 63.16 -16.37 -1.59
N SER A 180 61.98 -16.22 -2.17
CA SER A 180 61.69 -15.06 -3.03
C SER A 180 61.39 -13.87 -2.13
N GLU A 181 62.42 -13.06 -1.88
CA GLU A 181 62.33 -11.69 -1.40
C GLU A 181 61.59 -10.86 -2.47
N SER A 182 60.27 -10.77 -2.36
CA SER A 182 59.48 -9.79 -3.10
C SER A 182 59.33 -8.55 -2.24
N GLU A 183 60.16 -7.55 -2.55
CA GLU A 183 59.93 -6.16 -2.19
C GLU A 183 58.63 -5.71 -2.86
N ASP A 184 57.53 -5.68 -2.11
CA ASP A 184 56.32 -4.95 -2.51
C ASP A 184 56.46 -3.51 -2.00
N GLU A 185 56.73 -2.63 -2.97
CA GLU A 185 56.62 -1.19 -2.84
C GLU A 185 55.14 -0.75 -2.80
N GLU A 186 54.90 0.24 -1.96
CA GLU A 186 53.80 1.22 -1.97
C GLU A 186 52.39 0.81 -1.53
N ASP A 187 51.99 1.37 -0.37
CA ASP A 187 50.85 2.30 -0.30
C ASP A 187 51.11 3.24 0.89
N GLU A 188 51.61 4.45 0.58
CA GLU A 188 51.71 5.57 1.52
C GLU A 188 50.34 6.22 1.69
N ASP A 189 49.56 5.76 2.67
CA ASP A 189 48.45 6.56 3.19
C ASP A 189 49.02 7.59 4.18
N GLU A 190 49.06 8.85 3.74
CA GLU A 190 49.32 10.04 4.54
C GLU A 190 48.24 10.20 5.63
N ASP A 191 48.53 9.69 6.83
CA ASP A 191 47.89 10.18 8.06
C ASP A 191 48.98 10.69 9.02
N GLU A 192 49.15 12.01 9.01
CA GLU A 192 49.92 12.77 10.00
C GLU A 192 49.30 12.60 11.40
N GLU A 193 49.82 11.66 12.21
CA GLU A 193 49.85 11.86 13.66
C GLU A 193 51.03 11.13 14.33
N LEU A 194 52.08 11.92 14.60
CA LEU A 194 53.06 11.82 15.69
C LEU A 194 53.16 10.47 16.42
N THR A 195 54.26 9.73 16.21
CA THR A 195 55.11 9.23 17.33
C THR A 195 56.38 8.49 16.86
N VAL A 196 57.51 9.09 17.19
CA VAL A 196 58.77 8.50 17.71
C VAL A 196 59.33 7.23 17.03
N LYS A 197 60.50 7.42 16.40
CA LYS A 197 61.50 6.41 16.02
C LYS A 197 61.56 5.21 16.98
N GLY A 198 61.26 4.01 16.46
CA GLY A 198 61.63 2.76 17.12
C GLY A 198 60.73 1.58 16.77
N GLY A 199 61.17 0.77 15.80
CA GLY A 199 60.89 -0.66 15.81
C GLY A 199 60.13 -1.21 14.60
N VAL A 200 60.83 -2.08 13.87
CA VAL A 200 60.37 -3.12 12.92
C VAL A 200 59.30 -4.07 13.50
N GLY A 201 58.72 -3.72 14.67
CA GLY A 201 57.80 -4.54 15.43
C GLY A 201 56.34 -4.08 15.47
N GLY A 202 56.00 -2.91 14.94
CA GLY A 202 54.60 -2.44 14.87
C GLY A 202 53.75 -3.30 13.92
N SER A 203 54.33 -3.67 12.77
CA SER A 203 53.65 -4.40 11.69
C SER A 203 53.14 -5.77 12.14
N SER A 204 53.93 -6.56 12.89
CA SER A 204 53.50 -7.90 13.31
C SER A 204 52.33 -7.87 14.31
N THR A 205 52.31 -6.91 15.25
CA THR A 205 51.20 -6.76 16.19
C THR A 205 49.92 -6.26 15.53
N GLN A 206 50.04 -5.36 14.55
CA GLN A 206 48.89 -4.89 13.77
C GLN A 206 48.34 -5.99 12.84
N LYS A 207 49.22 -6.80 12.23
CA LYS A 207 48.82 -7.98 11.43
C LYS A 207 48.04 -8.99 12.28
N LEU A 208 48.52 -9.31 13.48
CA LEU A 208 47.82 -10.18 14.45
C LEU A 208 46.47 -9.61 14.87
N GLN A 209 46.39 -8.30 15.12
CA GLN A 209 45.12 -7.64 15.44
C GLN A 209 44.12 -7.74 14.28
N ARG A 210 44.56 -7.50 13.04
CA ARG A 210 43.72 -7.66 11.84
C ARG A 210 43.19 -9.11 11.72
N LEU A 211 44.06 -10.11 11.89
CA LEU A 211 43.67 -11.53 11.84
C LEU A 211 42.63 -11.91 12.90
N VAL A 212 42.78 -11.40 14.12
CA VAL A 212 41.81 -11.61 15.21
C VAL A 212 40.46 -10.99 14.88
N LEU A 213 40.44 -9.76 14.36
CA LEU A 213 39.21 -9.08 13.95
C LEU A 213 38.51 -9.81 12.80
N ASP A 214 39.26 -10.28 11.81
CA ASP A 214 38.72 -11.03 10.67
C ASP A 214 38.16 -12.39 11.10
N CYS A 215 38.83 -13.10 12.01
CA CYS A 215 38.31 -14.35 12.59
C CYS A 215 36.99 -14.11 13.35
N ARG A 216 36.88 -13.01 14.12
CA ARG A 216 35.62 -12.66 14.81
C ARG A 216 34.51 -12.30 13.82
N ARG A 217 34.85 -11.64 12.71
CA ARG A 217 33.90 -11.35 11.64
C ARG A 217 33.35 -12.66 11.06
N VAL A 218 34.21 -13.64 10.78
CA VAL A 218 33.80 -14.98 10.34
C VAL A 218 32.93 -15.66 11.40
N GLU A 219 33.31 -15.63 12.69
CA GLU A 219 32.48 -16.19 13.77
C GLU A 219 31.09 -15.52 13.86
N SER A 220 31.01 -14.21 13.64
CA SER A 220 29.73 -13.48 13.62
C SER A 220 28.86 -13.85 12.41
N LEU A 221 29.46 -14.05 11.23
CA LEU A 221 28.76 -14.51 10.04
C LEU A 221 28.23 -15.93 10.24
N VAL A 222 29.05 -16.83 10.81
CA VAL A 222 28.66 -18.19 11.15
C VAL A 222 27.48 -18.20 12.13
N GLN A 223 27.50 -17.33 13.14
CA GLN A 223 26.36 -17.16 14.05
C GLN A 223 25.10 -16.65 13.33
N SER A 224 25.24 -15.74 12.36
CA SER A 224 24.12 -15.18 11.61
C SER A 224 23.43 -16.19 10.66
N VAL A 225 24.18 -17.21 10.21
CA VAL A 225 23.67 -18.31 9.37
C VAL A 225 23.00 -19.39 10.23
N GLY A 226 23.50 -19.59 11.44
CA GLY A 226 23.03 -20.63 12.37
C GLY A 226 24.00 -21.81 12.41
N LYS A 227 24.35 -22.23 13.63
CA LYS A 227 25.35 -23.29 13.88
C LYS A 227 24.91 -24.69 13.46
N GLU A 228 23.61 -24.87 13.20
CA GLU A 228 23.01 -26.16 12.84
C GLU A 228 23.03 -26.44 11.33
N HIS A 229 23.40 -25.46 10.50
CA HIS A 229 23.43 -25.65 9.05
C HIS A 229 24.53 -26.67 8.66
N PRO A 230 24.24 -27.70 7.83
CA PRO A 230 25.18 -28.77 7.50
C PRO A 230 26.55 -28.29 6.99
N PHE A 231 26.56 -27.22 6.20
CA PHE A 231 27.79 -26.58 5.70
C PHE A 231 28.67 -26.06 6.84
N ILE A 232 28.08 -25.43 7.86
CA ILE A 232 28.82 -24.88 9.00
C ILE A 232 29.46 -26.01 9.82
N ILE A 233 28.75 -27.14 9.96
CA ILE A 233 29.27 -28.33 10.64
C ILE A 233 30.48 -28.90 9.90
N ALA A 234 30.40 -29.00 8.57
CA ALA A 234 31.55 -29.43 7.75
C ALA A 234 32.75 -28.48 7.90
N GLN A 235 32.48 -27.17 7.98
CA GLN A 235 33.48 -26.13 8.08
C GLN A 235 34.07 -25.95 9.50
N GLN A 236 33.48 -26.59 10.51
CA GLN A 236 33.89 -26.45 11.91
C GLN A 236 35.34 -26.88 12.16
N SER A 237 35.81 -27.94 11.48
CA SER A 237 37.18 -28.43 11.60
C SER A 237 38.22 -27.40 11.15
N ARG A 238 37.93 -26.68 10.06
CA ARG A 238 38.75 -25.59 9.52
C ARG A 238 38.74 -24.38 10.44
N LEU A 239 37.57 -23.99 10.96
CA LEU A 239 37.44 -22.88 11.91
C LEU A 239 38.24 -23.13 13.21
N ILE A 240 38.21 -24.36 13.74
CA ILE A 240 39.01 -24.75 14.91
C ILE A 240 40.50 -24.67 14.59
N ARG A 241 40.92 -25.12 13.40
CA ARG A 241 42.32 -25.08 12.98
C ARG A 241 42.84 -23.64 12.92
N VAL A 242 42.11 -22.77 12.22
CA VAL A 242 42.37 -21.33 12.15
C VAL A 242 42.50 -20.71 13.55
N ARG A 243 41.54 -21.00 14.44
CA ARG A 243 41.53 -20.49 15.81
C ARG A 243 42.79 -20.93 16.57
N ASN A 244 43.17 -22.20 16.46
CA ASN A 244 44.36 -22.73 17.11
C ASN A 244 45.65 -22.13 16.54
N THR A 245 45.74 -21.88 15.24
CA THR A 245 46.92 -21.24 14.63
C THR A 245 47.08 -19.81 15.13
N ILE A 246 45.99 -19.02 15.16
CA ILE A 246 46.03 -17.65 15.72
C ILE A 246 46.50 -17.68 17.18
N LEU A 247 46.02 -18.62 17.99
CA LEU A 247 46.44 -18.76 19.38
C LEU A 247 47.92 -19.14 19.50
N LEU A 248 48.42 -19.98 18.60
CA LEU A 248 49.83 -20.33 18.54
C LEU A 248 50.68 -19.10 18.19
N ASP A 249 50.32 -18.35 17.16
CA ASP A 249 51.02 -17.12 16.74
C ASP A 249 50.99 -16.03 17.82
N LEU A 250 49.86 -15.91 18.51
CA LEU A 250 49.71 -14.98 19.63
C LEU A 250 50.58 -15.42 20.82
N SER A 251 50.72 -16.73 21.05
CA SER A 251 51.58 -17.27 22.11
C SER A 251 53.08 -17.11 21.79
N THR A 252 53.49 -17.25 20.52
CA THR A 252 54.87 -17.04 20.09
C THR A 252 55.22 -15.55 20.16
N ALA A 253 54.32 -14.67 19.71
CA ALA A 253 54.47 -13.23 19.86
C ALA A 253 54.60 -12.82 21.35
N LEU A 254 53.79 -13.42 22.24
CA LEU A 254 53.88 -13.16 23.67
C LEU A 254 55.26 -13.55 24.23
N LYS A 255 55.76 -14.75 23.90
CA LYS A 255 57.10 -15.23 24.30
C LYS A 255 58.21 -14.29 23.81
N GLN A 256 58.14 -13.84 22.55
CA GLN A 256 59.10 -12.90 21.98
C GLN A 256 59.12 -11.57 22.74
N THR A 257 57.94 -11.03 23.12
CA THR A 257 57.90 -9.78 23.89
C THR A 257 58.46 -9.91 25.31
N THR A 258 58.29 -11.06 25.95
CA THR A 258 58.88 -11.31 27.28
C THR A 258 60.41 -11.46 27.25
N ALA A 259 60.97 -11.91 26.12
CA ALA A 259 62.42 -12.00 25.93
C ALA A 259 63.08 -10.62 25.70
N SER A 260 62.32 -9.60 25.25
CA SER A 260 62.83 -8.26 24.91
C SER A 260 62.79 -7.22 26.04
N GLY A 261 62.59 -7.62 27.30
CA GLY A 261 62.75 -6.73 28.46
C GLY A 261 61.83 -5.49 28.48
N GLU A 262 62.34 -4.34 28.96
CA GLU A 262 61.53 -3.13 29.25
C GLU A 262 60.87 -2.50 28.02
N ILE A 263 61.51 -2.55 26.84
CA ILE A 263 60.99 -2.05 25.57
C ILE A 263 59.81 -2.91 25.08
N GLY A 264 59.75 -4.17 25.53
CA GLY A 264 58.65 -5.10 25.26
C GLY A 264 57.37 -4.80 26.03
N LYS A 265 57.38 -3.96 27.08
CA LYS A 265 56.21 -3.74 27.96
C LYS A 265 55.01 -3.10 27.21
N THR A 266 55.25 -2.13 26.33
CA THR A 266 54.18 -1.51 25.52
C THR A 266 53.60 -2.49 24.50
N ARG A 267 54.46 -3.33 23.91
CA ARG A 267 54.08 -4.39 22.97
C ARG A 267 53.31 -5.53 23.66
N LEU A 268 53.71 -5.87 24.88
CA LEU A 268 53.04 -6.83 25.75
C LEU A 268 51.61 -6.39 26.08
N ILE A 269 51.40 -5.11 26.40
CA ILE A 269 50.06 -4.56 26.66
C ILE A 269 49.20 -4.64 25.39
N LYS A 270 49.76 -4.34 24.21
CA LYS A 270 49.04 -4.49 22.93
C LYS A 270 48.63 -5.95 22.67
N ILE A 271 49.53 -6.91 22.87
CA ILE A 271 49.23 -8.35 22.69
C ILE A 271 48.20 -8.85 23.72
N LEU A 272 48.27 -8.40 24.96
CA LEU A 272 47.26 -8.69 25.99
C LEU A 272 45.89 -8.13 25.63
N ASN A 273 45.84 -6.92 25.06
CA ASN A 273 44.59 -6.36 24.53
C ASN A 273 44.05 -7.22 23.37
N ILE A 274 44.91 -7.74 22.49
CA ILE A 274 44.51 -8.64 21.40
C ILE A 274 43.97 -9.98 21.96
N TYR A 275 44.58 -10.56 23.01
CA TYR A 275 44.05 -11.75 23.70
C TYR A 275 42.65 -11.50 24.28
N ARG A 276 42.44 -10.33 24.89
CA ARG A 276 41.14 -9.91 25.41
C ARG A 276 40.11 -9.71 24.31
N GLU A 277 40.54 -9.09 23.20
CA GLU A 277 39.72 -8.95 22.01
C GLU A 277 39.42 -10.30 21.36
N PHE A 278 40.23 -11.34 21.53
CA PHE A 278 39.91 -12.69 21.05
C PHE A 278 39.07 -13.53 22.03
N GLY A 279 38.90 -13.05 23.27
CA GLY A 279 38.22 -13.76 24.35
C GLY A 279 39.01 -14.96 24.90
N ALA A 280 40.34 -14.94 24.75
CA ALA A 280 41.25 -16.03 25.15
C ALA A 280 42.12 -15.64 26.36
N ASP A 281 41.56 -14.90 27.31
CA ASP A 281 42.27 -14.37 28.50
C ASP A 281 42.89 -15.48 29.37
N THR A 282 42.21 -16.62 29.47
CA THR A 282 42.65 -17.77 30.25
C THR A 282 43.91 -18.40 29.67
N GLU A 283 44.04 -18.43 28.35
CA GLU A 283 45.20 -18.95 27.64
C GLU A 283 46.38 -17.97 27.69
N ALA A 284 46.10 -16.66 27.66
CA ALA A 284 47.13 -15.65 27.91
C ALA A 284 47.77 -15.85 29.30
N LEU A 285 46.93 -16.10 30.31
CA LEU A 285 47.37 -16.32 31.68
C LEU A 285 48.15 -17.63 31.85
N THR A 286 47.80 -18.71 31.15
CA THR A 286 48.56 -19.97 31.22
C THR A 286 49.94 -19.81 30.59
N VAL A 287 50.05 -19.13 29.44
CA VAL A 287 51.34 -18.85 28.80
C VAL A 287 52.21 -17.94 29.68
N LEU A 288 51.65 -16.90 30.30
CA LEU A 288 52.39 -16.04 31.23
C LEU A 288 52.83 -16.77 32.51
N LYS A 289 52.00 -17.65 33.07
CA LYS A 289 52.37 -18.49 34.22
C LYS A 289 53.50 -19.45 33.88
N TYR A 290 53.45 -20.08 32.71
CA TYR A 290 54.51 -20.96 32.22
C TYR A 290 55.84 -20.21 32.04
N LEU A 291 55.79 -18.97 31.55
CA LEU A 291 56.97 -18.12 31.40
C LEU A 291 57.55 -17.61 32.72
N LYS A 292 56.71 -17.39 33.76
CA LYS A 292 57.16 -16.97 35.09
C LYS A 292 57.75 -18.11 35.94
N SER A 293 57.39 -19.36 35.61
CA SER A 293 57.89 -20.55 36.31
C SER A 293 59.24 -21.04 35.79
N ARG A 294 59.81 -20.39 34.78
CA ARG A 294 61.09 -20.72 34.14
C ARG A 294 62.10 -19.62 34.42
#